data_AF-A0A3B8NYU5-F1
#
_entry.id   AF-A0A3B8NYU5-F1
#
_cell.length_a   1.000
_cell.length_b   1.000
_cell.length_c   1.000
_cell.angle_alpha   90.00
_cell.angle_beta   90.00
_cell.angle_gamma   90.00
#
_symmetry.space_group_name_H-M   'P 1'
#
loop_
_entity.id
_entity.type
_entity.pdbx_description
1 polymer ?
#
loop_
_entity_poly.entity_id
_entity_poly.type
_entity_poly.pdbx_seq_one_letter_code
_entity_poly.pdbx_strand_id
1 'polypeptide(L)'
;MKILTAESAGFCFGVNRAVQMAADLADSGEKLCTLGPIIHNEYVVNSLKARGVFPVDSLNDVPEGYSVVIRSHGVGQDVYDELSRRKMVFHDATCPFVSKIHRIVSEQSAQGLPVFICGDAKHPEVIGICRHVSGEVHVVSGLSELEEQLHLLQYSTDAVFCLAAQTTFNTKEWNSCTFFLKKYYTKAKIFDTICNATAIRQKEAVDLSKKCDIIVIIGGKHSSNTKKLEEICRPYTRTLLIENASELDFSAFRGVSVIGVTAGASTPADIIKEVQKMMNENLLAEGSSFEEMLDQSFKSIYNGEKVNALVVSVQPNEVIVDVGTKHTGYVSLSELTDDPNAKIEDLVKVGDHLDLVVLRVNDVEGTVTLSKKRLEAEAGYEEIAEAAGTDKVFEGVVVDVVKGGVLALAKGVKVFIPASLATLSRVEDLSTLLKQPIRFKVLEVNRAKRRALGSAKAVLIAEKKEKEAAFWENVEVGKI
;
A
#
# COMPACT_ATOMS: atom_id res chain seq x y z
N MET A 1 21.47 8.67 10.62
CA MET A 1 21.60 7.61 9.59
C MET A 1 20.49 7.75 8.54
N LYS A 2 20.75 7.42 7.28
CA LYS A 2 19.77 7.46 6.18
C LYS A 2 19.44 6.05 5.71
N ILE A 3 18.15 5.72 5.61
CA ILE A 3 17.68 4.46 5.02
C ILE A 3 17.24 4.71 3.57
N LEU A 4 17.79 3.95 2.63
CA LEU A 4 17.43 3.97 1.22
C LEU A 4 16.81 2.62 0.85
N THR A 5 15.60 2.62 0.30
CA THR A 5 14.92 1.36 -0.08
C THR A 5 14.84 1.24 -1.59
N ALA A 6 15.14 0.05 -2.12
CA ALA A 6 14.96 -0.25 -3.53
C ALA A 6 13.47 -0.21 -3.91
N GLU A 7 13.13 0.45 -5.02
CA GLU A 7 11.74 0.59 -5.48
C GLU A 7 11.13 -0.77 -5.83
N SER A 8 11.94 -1.69 -6.35
CA SER A 8 11.53 -3.06 -6.65
C SER A 8 11.47 -3.98 -5.42
N ALA A 9 11.65 -3.52 -4.19
CA ALA A 9 11.64 -4.39 -3.01
C ALA A 9 10.28 -5.08 -2.81
N GLY A 10 10.29 -6.41 -2.67
CA GLY A 10 9.12 -7.23 -2.32
C GLY A 10 8.50 -7.97 -3.50
N PHE A 11 7.21 -8.29 -3.39
CA PHE A 11 6.50 -9.15 -4.34
C PHE A 11 6.65 -8.72 -5.80
N CYS A 12 6.98 -9.70 -6.66
CA CYS A 12 6.83 -9.53 -8.11
C CYS A 12 5.40 -9.88 -8.54
N PHE A 13 5.05 -9.53 -9.79
CA PHE A 13 3.74 -9.85 -10.38
C PHE A 13 3.38 -11.34 -10.28
N GLY A 14 4.32 -12.24 -10.61
CA GLY A 14 4.06 -13.69 -10.61
C GLY A 14 3.77 -14.24 -9.21
N VAL A 15 4.50 -13.75 -8.21
CA VAL A 15 4.28 -14.10 -6.80
C VAL A 15 2.94 -13.56 -6.32
N ASN A 16 2.66 -12.27 -6.57
CA ASN A 16 1.40 -11.66 -6.14
C ASN A 16 0.19 -12.38 -6.75
N ARG A 17 0.23 -12.67 -8.05
CA ARG A 17 -0.80 -13.44 -8.74
C ARG A 17 -1.03 -14.80 -8.09
N ALA A 18 0.04 -15.53 -7.77
CA ALA A 18 -0.08 -16.89 -7.24
C ALA A 18 -0.65 -16.90 -5.81
N VAL A 19 -0.20 -15.97 -4.96
CA VAL A 19 -0.71 -15.83 -3.60
C VAL A 19 -2.17 -15.36 -3.60
N GLN A 20 -2.52 -14.37 -4.41
CA GLN A 20 -3.90 -13.88 -4.53
C GLN A 20 -4.83 -14.96 -5.05
N MET A 21 -4.44 -15.70 -6.11
CA MET A 21 -5.25 -16.80 -6.63
C MET A 21 -5.56 -17.84 -5.54
N ALA A 22 -4.55 -18.29 -4.78
CA ALA A 22 -4.75 -19.26 -3.71
C ALA A 22 -5.63 -18.69 -2.58
N ALA A 23 -5.45 -17.42 -2.22
CA ALA A 23 -6.24 -16.75 -1.20
C ALA A 23 -7.71 -16.57 -1.63
N ASP A 24 -7.96 -16.10 -2.85
CA ASP A 24 -9.30 -15.85 -3.38
C ASP A 24 -10.12 -17.14 -3.50
N LEU A 25 -9.47 -18.24 -3.92
CA LEU A 25 -10.10 -19.57 -3.96
C LEU A 25 -10.42 -20.09 -2.56
N ALA A 26 -9.56 -19.83 -1.57
CA ALA A 26 -9.84 -20.22 -0.19
C ALA A 26 -11.00 -19.40 0.39
N ASP A 27 -11.00 -18.10 0.13
CA ASP A 27 -12.01 -17.15 0.62
C ASP A 27 -13.38 -17.40 -0.06
N SER A 28 -13.41 -18.01 -1.26
CA SER A 28 -14.65 -18.47 -1.91
C SER A 28 -15.24 -19.76 -1.33
N GLY A 29 -14.52 -20.40 -0.40
CA GLY A 29 -14.91 -21.65 0.26
C GLY A 29 -14.46 -22.92 -0.46
N GLU A 30 -13.63 -22.83 -1.50
CA GLU A 30 -13.03 -24.03 -2.09
C GLU A 30 -12.06 -24.70 -1.10
N LYS A 31 -12.03 -26.03 -1.13
CA LYS A 31 -11.00 -26.81 -0.44
C LYS A 31 -9.86 -27.02 -1.41
N LEU A 32 -8.70 -26.44 -1.12
CA LEU A 32 -7.54 -26.55 -1.99
C LEU A 32 -6.24 -26.84 -1.22
N CYS A 33 -5.32 -27.48 -1.92
CA CYS A 33 -3.94 -27.66 -1.48
C CYS A 33 -2.98 -27.23 -2.59
N THR A 34 -1.77 -26.81 -2.24
CA THR A 34 -0.75 -26.42 -3.23
C THR A 34 0.22 -27.57 -3.47
N LEU A 35 0.63 -27.83 -4.71
CA LEU A 35 1.67 -28.82 -4.97
C LEU A 35 3.06 -28.22 -4.69
N GLY A 36 3.58 -28.55 -3.51
CA GLY A 36 4.67 -27.85 -2.83
C GLY A 36 4.26 -26.47 -2.30
N PRO A 37 5.19 -25.73 -1.68
CA PRO A 37 4.93 -24.35 -1.26
C PRO A 37 4.55 -23.46 -2.45
N ILE A 38 3.49 -22.64 -2.30
CA ILE A 38 3.05 -21.72 -3.37
C ILE A 38 4.18 -20.80 -3.85
N ILE A 39 5.01 -20.35 -2.90
CA ILE A 39 6.22 -19.55 -3.08
C ILE A 39 7.25 -19.92 -2.00
N HIS A 40 8.51 -19.51 -2.18
CA HIS A 40 9.58 -19.70 -1.18
C HIS A 40 9.55 -18.62 -0.08
N ASN A 41 8.49 -18.60 0.72
CA ASN A 41 8.36 -17.74 1.90
C ASN A 41 7.47 -18.40 2.96
N GLU A 42 8.04 -18.74 4.12
CA GLU A 42 7.33 -19.48 5.18
C GLU A 42 6.18 -18.68 5.81
N TYR A 43 6.36 -17.37 5.99
CA TYR A 43 5.31 -16.49 6.51
C TYR A 43 4.06 -16.55 5.63
N VAL A 44 4.22 -16.48 4.30
CA VAL A 44 3.12 -16.56 3.35
C VAL A 44 2.48 -17.95 3.34
N VAL A 45 3.29 -19.00 3.39
CA VAL A 45 2.79 -20.39 3.48
C VAL A 45 1.96 -20.59 4.75
N ASN A 46 2.42 -20.07 5.90
CA ASN A 46 1.70 -20.20 7.17
C ASN A 46 0.42 -19.36 7.19
N SER A 47 0.42 -18.17 6.56
CA SER A 47 -0.78 -17.34 6.38
C SER A 47 -1.85 -18.07 5.55
N LEU A 48 -1.46 -18.75 4.47
CA LEU A 48 -2.36 -19.57 3.66
C LEU A 48 -2.85 -20.82 4.40
N LYS A 49 -2.00 -21.47 5.19
CA LYS A 49 -2.40 -22.61 6.06
C LYS A 49 -3.48 -22.21 7.05
N ALA A 50 -3.38 -21.01 7.64
CA ALA A 50 -4.41 -20.49 8.54
C ALA A 50 -5.76 -20.29 7.85
N ARG A 51 -5.77 -20.15 6.52
CA ARG A 51 -6.98 -20.11 5.66
C ARG A 51 -7.40 -21.49 5.13
N GLY A 52 -6.75 -22.57 5.57
CA GLY A 52 -7.05 -23.94 5.15
C GLY A 52 -6.31 -24.42 3.89
N VAL A 53 -5.38 -23.62 3.34
CA VAL A 53 -4.57 -23.97 2.16
C VAL A 53 -3.19 -24.45 2.60
N PHE A 54 -2.91 -25.73 2.42
CA PHE A 54 -1.63 -26.33 2.82
C PHE A 54 -0.88 -26.95 1.62
N PRO A 55 0.46 -26.98 1.68
CA PRO A 55 1.26 -27.65 0.66
C PRO A 55 1.23 -29.17 0.84
N VAL A 56 1.24 -29.89 -0.28
CA VAL A 56 1.43 -31.34 -0.39
C VAL A 56 2.63 -31.64 -1.29
N ASP A 57 3.35 -32.73 -1.04
CA ASP A 57 4.57 -33.05 -1.80
C ASP A 57 4.27 -33.79 -3.10
N SER A 58 3.20 -34.57 -3.15
CA SER A 58 2.78 -35.33 -4.33
C SER A 58 1.27 -35.28 -4.57
N LEU A 59 0.85 -35.63 -5.79
CA LEU A 59 -0.57 -35.76 -6.15
C LEU A 59 -1.28 -36.91 -5.40
N ASN A 60 -0.54 -37.82 -4.75
CA ASN A 60 -1.12 -38.88 -3.92
C ASN A 60 -1.53 -38.38 -2.53
N ASP A 61 -0.94 -37.27 -2.08
CA ASP A 61 -1.18 -36.70 -0.75
C ASP A 61 -2.36 -35.71 -0.77
N VAL A 62 -2.96 -35.50 -1.94
CA VAL A 62 -4.12 -34.63 -2.13
C VAL A 62 -5.36 -35.28 -1.50
N PRO A 63 -6.01 -34.65 -0.49
CA PRO A 63 -7.19 -35.23 0.11
C PRO A 63 -8.37 -35.30 -0.85
N GLU A 64 -9.28 -36.23 -0.59
CA GLU A 64 -10.49 -36.36 -1.40
C GLU A 64 -11.34 -35.08 -1.38
N GLY A 65 -11.79 -34.65 -2.55
CA GLY A 65 -12.58 -33.43 -2.73
C GLY A 65 -11.78 -32.12 -2.70
N TYR A 66 -10.46 -32.17 -2.61
CA TYR A 66 -9.61 -30.97 -2.72
C TYR A 66 -9.21 -30.71 -4.18
N SER A 67 -9.16 -29.42 -4.57
CA SER A 67 -8.53 -28.98 -5.80
C SER A 67 -7.03 -28.72 -5.58
N VAL A 68 -6.25 -28.84 -6.65
CA VAL A 68 -4.79 -28.66 -6.61
C VAL A 68 -4.40 -27.30 -7.18
N VAL A 69 -3.64 -26.51 -6.45
CA VAL A 69 -3.02 -25.28 -6.98
C VAL A 69 -1.57 -25.57 -7.37
N ILE A 70 -1.24 -25.37 -8.64
CA ILE A 70 0.14 -25.45 -9.14
C ILE A 70 0.87 -24.18 -8.73
N ARG A 71 2.03 -24.32 -8.07
CA ARG A 71 2.83 -23.20 -7.54
C ARG A 71 3.40 -22.28 -8.63
N SER A 72 3.82 -21.07 -8.23
CA SER A 72 4.35 -20.05 -9.15
C SER A 72 5.55 -20.48 -9.99
N HIS A 73 6.34 -21.42 -9.47
CA HIS A 73 7.53 -22.00 -10.13
C HIS A 73 7.18 -23.01 -11.23
N GLY A 74 5.90 -23.37 -11.38
CA GLY A 74 5.48 -24.41 -12.28
C GLY A 74 5.83 -25.82 -11.82
N VAL A 75 5.43 -26.77 -12.66
CA VAL A 75 5.63 -28.21 -12.52
C VAL A 75 5.96 -28.81 -13.88
N GLY A 76 6.44 -30.07 -13.89
CA GLY A 76 6.75 -30.79 -15.11
C GLY A 76 5.51 -31.21 -15.90
N GLN A 77 5.70 -31.54 -17.19
CA GLN A 77 4.62 -31.98 -18.07
C GLN A 77 3.95 -33.27 -17.55
N ASP A 78 4.73 -34.15 -16.94
CA ASP A 78 4.28 -35.38 -16.29
C ASP A 78 3.21 -35.14 -15.21
N VAL A 79 3.31 -34.04 -14.47
CA VAL A 79 2.31 -33.66 -13.46
C VAL A 79 0.99 -33.24 -14.10
N TYR A 80 1.03 -32.47 -15.20
CA TYR A 80 -0.18 -32.08 -15.94
C TYR A 80 -0.87 -33.30 -16.57
N ASP A 81 -0.08 -34.24 -17.10
CA ASP A 81 -0.58 -35.48 -17.67
C ASP A 81 -1.25 -36.34 -16.58
N GLU A 82 -0.66 -36.42 -15.39
CA GLU A 82 -1.23 -37.15 -14.26
C GLU A 82 -2.53 -36.51 -13.73
N LEU A 83 -2.56 -35.18 -13.58
CA LEU A 83 -3.77 -34.43 -13.21
C LEU A 83 -4.92 -34.72 -14.20
N SER A 84 -4.62 -34.68 -15.49
CA SER A 84 -5.58 -34.97 -16.57
C SER A 84 -6.06 -36.41 -16.54
N ARG A 85 -5.14 -37.37 -16.38
CA ARG A 85 -5.44 -38.80 -16.28
C ARG A 85 -6.34 -39.12 -15.08
N ARG A 86 -6.08 -38.49 -13.93
CA ARG A 86 -6.86 -38.65 -12.69
C ARG A 86 -8.13 -37.80 -12.65
N LYS A 87 -8.35 -36.92 -13.65
CA LYS A 87 -9.45 -35.95 -13.71
C LYS A 87 -9.55 -35.09 -12.44
N MET A 88 -8.41 -34.71 -11.88
CA MET A 88 -8.35 -33.85 -10.70
C MET A 88 -8.60 -32.40 -11.10
N VAL A 89 -9.39 -31.68 -10.30
CA VAL A 89 -9.59 -30.24 -10.49
C VAL A 89 -8.32 -29.52 -10.05
N PHE A 90 -7.79 -28.65 -10.91
CA PHE A 90 -6.60 -27.88 -10.59
C PHE A 90 -6.67 -26.44 -11.10
N HIS A 91 -5.92 -25.57 -10.45
CA HIS A 91 -5.75 -24.16 -10.79
C HIS A 91 -4.27 -23.86 -11.00
N ASP A 92 -3.92 -23.27 -12.14
CA ASP A 92 -2.52 -23.03 -12.49
C ASP A 92 -2.03 -21.62 -12.10
N ALA A 93 -1.32 -21.56 -10.97
CA ALA A 93 -0.71 -20.34 -10.47
C ALA A 93 0.71 -20.11 -11.01
N THR A 94 1.20 -20.93 -11.95
CA THR A 94 2.51 -20.77 -12.60
C THR A 94 2.66 -19.36 -13.15
N CYS A 95 3.83 -18.76 -12.92
CA CYS A 95 4.15 -17.45 -13.45
C CYS A 95 4.17 -17.50 -15.00
N PRO A 96 3.52 -16.56 -15.72
CA PRO A 96 3.52 -16.57 -17.18
C PRO A 96 4.92 -16.54 -17.81
N PHE A 97 5.91 -15.96 -17.13
CA PHE A 97 7.30 -15.99 -17.58
C PHE A 97 7.90 -17.40 -17.51
N VAL A 98 7.54 -18.20 -16.51
CA VAL A 98 7.94 -19.62 -16.39
C VAL A 98 7.24 -20.46 -17.45
N SER A 99 5.92 -20.28 -17.63
CA SER A 99 5.16 -20.97 -18.68
C SER A 99 5.72 -20.69 -20.08
N LYS A 100 6.23 -19.48 -20.32
CA LYS A 100 6.93 -19.14 -21.56
C LYS A 100 8.19 -19.99 -21.76
N ILE A 101 8.96 -20.26 -20.70
CA ILE A 101 10.15 -21.13 -20.77
C ILE A 101 9.73 -22.56 -21.09
N HIS A 102 8.72 -23.09 -20.38
CA HIS A 102 8.18 -24.43 -20.64
C HIS A 102 7.83 -24.61 -22.13
N ARG A 103 7.14 -23.63 -22.71
CA ARG A 103 6.80 -23.64 -24.13
C ARG A 103 8.03 -23.59 -25.03
N ILE A 104 8.99 -22.71 -24.76
CA ILE A 104 10.23 -22.61 -25.56
C ILE A 104 10.99 -23.93 -25.57
N VAL A 105 11.25 -24.51 -24.39
CA VAL A 105 12.04 -25.74 -24.29
C VAL A 105 11.31 -26.93 -24.89
N SER A 106 9.99 -27.00 -24.75
CA SER A 106 9.16 -28.01 -25.40
C SER A 106 9.19 -27.88 -26.94
N GLU A 107 9.00 -26.67 -27.47
CA GLU A 107 9.04 -26.41 -28.92
C GLU A 107 10.42 -26.69 -29.54
N GLN A 108 11.52 -26.33 -28.85
CA GLN A 108 12.88 -26.58 -29.36
C GLN A 108 13.24 -28.06 -29.28
N SER A 109 12.93 -28.72 -28.17
CA SER A 109 13.25 -30.14 -27.99
C SER A 109 12.41 -31.06 -28.88
N ALA A 110 11.17 -30.68 -29.20
CA ALA A 110 10.35 -31.37 -30.20
C ALA A 110 10.96 -31.32 -31.61
N GLN A 111 11.86 -30.37 -31.89
CA GLN A 111 12.65 -30.32 -33.12
C GLN A 111 13.91 -31.20 -33.06
N GLY A 112 14.09 -31.97 -31.98
CA GLY A 112 15.27 -32.80 -31.74
C GLY A 112 16.50 -32.02 -31.26
N LEU A 113 16.33 -30.77 -30.83
CA LEU A 113 17.45 -29.95 -30.33
C LEU A 113 17.73 -30.25 -28.86
N PRO A 114 18.99 -30.53 -28.49
CA PRO A 114 19.41 -30.56 -27.09
C PRO A 114 19.15 -29.22 -26.40
N VAL A 115 18.84 -29.26 -25.10
CA VAL A 115 18.52 -28.07 -24.31
C VAL A 115 19.50 -27.90 -23.16
N PHE A 116 20.14 -26.74 -23.09
CA PHE A 116 20.94 -26.30 -21.95
C PHE A 116 20.14 -25.26 -21.16
N ILE A 117 20.09 -25.42 -19.83
CA ILE A 117 19.39 -24.52 -18.92
C ILE A 117 20.40 -23.94 -17.94
N CYS A 118 20.62 -22.63 -17.99
CA CYS A 118 21.39 -21.91 -16.98
C CYS A 118 20.55 -21.72 -15.71
N GLY A 119 20.87 -22.41 -14.62
CA GLY A 119 20.09 -22.38 -13.39
C GLY A 119 20.59 -23.34 -12.32
N ASP A 120 19.86 -23.40 -11.20
CA ASP A 120 20.12 -24.37 -10.13
C ASP A 120 19.36 -25.68 -10.39
N ALA A 121 20.09 -26.78 -10.62
CA ALA A 121 19.52 -28.09 -10.91
C ALA A 121 18.59 -28.63 -9.81
N LYS A 122 18.71 -28.14 -8.57
CA LYS A 122 17.86 -28.53 -7.45
C LYS A 122 16.63 -27.64 -7.29
N HIS A 123 16.53 -26.56 -8.06
CA HIS A 123 15.44 -25.60 -7.92
C HIS A 123 14.15 -26.10 -8.57
N PRO A 124 12.99 -26.00 -7.89
CA PRO A 124 11.67 -26.32 -8.42
C PRO A 124 11.38 -25.91 -9.86
N GLU A 125 11.71 -24.66 -10.19
CA GLU A 125 11.49 -24.10 -11.53
C GLU A 125 12.33 -24.82 -12.59
N VAL A 126 13.61 -25.09 -12.31
CA VAL A 126 14.51 -25.76 -13.25
C VAL A 126 14.11 -27.22 -13.43
N ILE A 127 13.75 -27.90 -12.34
CA ILE A 127 13.20 -29.26 -12.39
C ILE A 127 11.94 -29.28 -13.26
N GLY A 128 11.03 -28.32 -13.07
CA GLY A 128 9.85 -28.14 -13.91
C GLY A 128 10.22 -27.99 -15.39
N ILE A 129 11.08 -27.02 -15.73
CA ILE A 129 11.54 -26.77 -17.10
C ILE A 129 12.13 -28.03 -17.75
N CYS A 130 13.01 -28.76 -17.04
CA CYS A 130 13.62 -29.99 -17.55
C CYS A 130 12.57 -31.05 -17.93
N ARG A 131 11.45 -31.12 -17.19
CA ARG A 131 10.36 -32.07 -17.44
C ARG A 131 9.44 -31.65 -18.60
N HIS A 132 9.67 -30.50 -19.23
CA HIS A 132 9.04 -30.10 -20.49
C HIS A 132 9.90 -30.41 -21.72
N VAL A 133 11.13 -30.89 -21.53
CA VAL A 133 12.07 -31.22 -22.61
C VAL A 133 11.86 -32.66 -23.07
N SER A 134 11.69 -32.86 -24.38
CA SER A 134 11.76 -34.18 -25.01
C SER A 134 13.17 -34.44 -25.53
N GLY A 135 13.91 -35.34 -24.87
CA GLY A 135 15.27 -35.72 -25.28
C GLY A 135 16.35 -35.19 -24.32
N GLU A 136 17.46 -34.71 -24.88
CA GLU A 136 18.65 -34.33 -24.13
C GLU A 136 18.48 -32.96 -23.44
N VAL A 137 18.69 -32.93 -22.12
CA VAL A 137 18.68 -31.70 -21.31
C VAL A 137 19.85 -31.67 -20.34
N HIS A 138 20.51 -30.51 -20.24
CA HIS A 138 21.61 -30.26 -19.32
C HIS A 138 21.35 -29.00 -18.52
N VAL A 139 21.67 -29.03 -17.23
CA VAL A 139 21.59 -27.85 -16.36
C VAL A 139 23.00 -27.42 -16.00
N VAL A 140 23.27 -26.12 -16.10
CA VAL A 140 24.58 -25.53 -15.80
C VAL A 140 24.41 -24.30 -14.92
N SER A 141 25.29 -24.11 -13.96
CA SER A 141 25.23 -23.00 -12.99
C SER A 141 25.91 -21.71 -13.48
N GLY A 142 26.69 -21.77 -14.56
CA GLY A 142 27.38 -20.62 -15.14
C GLY A 142 28.27 -20.99 -16.33
N LEU A 143 29.13 -20.05 -16.73
CA LEU A 143 29.98 -20.17 -17.92
C LEU A 143 30.97 -21.33 -17.78
N SER A 144 31.63 -21.46 -16.63
CA SER A 144 32.64 -22.51 -16.42
C SER A 144 32.04 -23.91 -16.60
N GLU A 145 30.85 -24.15 -16.05
CA GLU A 145 30.18 -25.45 -16.16
C GLU A 145 29.60 -25.67 -17.57
N LEU A 146 29.14 -24.60 -18.24
CA LEU A 146 28.72 -24.68 -19.64
C LEU A 146 29.88 -25.09 -20.56
N GLU A 147 31.05 -24.48 -20.40
CA GLU A 147 32.26 -24.83 -21.15
C GLU A 147 32.68 -26.27 -20.91
N GLU A 148 32.71 -26.69 -19.64
CA GLU A 148 33.03 -28.06 -19.26
C GLU A 148 32.06 -29.08 -19.86
N GLN A 149 30.74 -28.83 -19.75
CA GLN A 149 29.72 -29.72 -20.30
C GLN A 149 29.81 -29.84 -21.82
N LEU A 150 29.96 -28.72 -22.54
CA LEU A 150 30.10 -28.73 -24.00
C LEU A 150 31.35 -29.50 -24.44
N HIS A 151 32.45 -29.40 -23.68
CA HIS A 151 33.68 -30.14 -23.93
C HIS A 151 33.53 -31.64 -23.65
N LEU A 152 32.99 -32.02 -22.48
CA LEU A 152 32.79 -33.41 -22.07
C LEU A 152 31.87 -34.17 -23.02
N LEU A 153 30.80 -33.50 -23.48
CA LEU A 153 29.82 -34.06 -24.42
C LEU A 153 30.27 -33.95 -25.88
N GLN A 154 31.47 -33.39 -26.14
CA GLN A 154 32.07 -33.26 -27.47
C GLN A 154 31.19 -32.49 -28.47
N TYR A 155 30.48 -31.45 -28.02
CA TYR A 155 29.71 -30.59 -28.91
C TYR A 155 30.63 -29.82 -29.85
N SER A 156 30.43 -30.00 -31.15
CA SER A 156 31.13 -29.21 -32.16
C SER A 156 30.66 -27.75 -32.12
N THR A 157 31.52 -26.83 -32.57
CA THR A 157 31.20 -25.39 -32.68
C THR A 157 30.04 -25.09 -33.63
N ASP A 158 29.74 -26.03 -34.53
CA ASP A 158 28.62 -25.96 -35.48
C ASP A 158 27.32 -26.60 -34.96
N ALA A 159 27.32 -27.12 -33.72
CA ALA A 159 26.15 -27.77 -33.13
C ALA A 159 24.99 -26.77 -32.95
N VAL A 160 23.77 -27.28 -33.15
CA VAL A 160 22.53 -26.53 -32.94
C VAL A 160 21.87 -27.06 -31.66
N PHE A 161 21.80 -26.22 -30.64
CA PHE A 161 21.12 -26.52 -29.38
C PHE A 161 20.42 -25.28 -28.85
N CYS A 162 19.50 -25.45 -27.92
CA CYS A 162 18.78 -24.38 -27.25
C CYS A 162 19.49 -24.02 -25.94
N LEU A 163 19.71 -22.74 -25.67
CA LEU A 163 20.09 -22.23 -24.35
C LEU A 163 18.95 -21.37 -23.79
N ALA A 164 18.50 -21.70 -22.58
CA ALA A 164 17.58 -20.87 -21.79
C ALA A 164 18.14 -20.65 -20.38
N ALA A 165 17.62 -19.66 -19.66
CA ALA A 165 17.94 -19.40 -18.25
C ALA A 165 16.72 -19.60 -17.34
N GLN A 166 16.98 -19.98 -16.09
CA GLN A 166 16.04 -19.79 -15.00
C GLN A 166 15.65 -18.31 -14.87
N THR A 167 14.39 -18.01 -14.55
CA THR A 167 13.88 -16.63 -14.49
C THR A 167 14.61 -15.75 -13.48
N THR A 168 15.17 -16.35 -12.42
CA THR A 168 15.91 -15.70 -11.32
C THR A 168 17.44 -15.78 -11.47
N PHE A 169 17.95 -16.23 -12.62
CA PHE A 169 19.37 -16.44 -12.85
C PHE A 169 20.20 -15.14 -12.79
N ASN A 170 21.53 -15.28 -12.60
CA ASN A 170 22.45 -14.13 -12.55
C ASN A 170 22.58 -13.49 -13.93
N THR A 171 22.21 -12.22 -14.05
CA THR A 171 22.35 -11.46 -15.31
C THR A 171 23.79 -11.34 -15.79
N LYS A 172 24.77 -11.20 -14.88
CA LYS A 172 26.19 -11.14 -15.26
C LYS A 172 26.68 -12.47 -15.83
N GLU A 173 26.33 -13.57 -15.16
CA GLU A 173 26.73 -14.91 -15.57
C GLU A 173 26.08 -15.30 -16.90
N TRP A 174 24.81 -14.95 -17.07
CA TRP A 174 24.10 -15.11 -18.34
C TRP A 174 24.78 -14.38 -19.49
N ASN A 175 25.19 -13.13 -19.27
CA ASN A 175 25.91 -12.36 -20.28
C ASN A 175 27.25 -13.02 -20.64
N SER A 176 27.98 -13.57 -19.67
CA SER A 176 29.19 -14.35 -19.92
C SER A 176 28.92 -15.59 -20.77
N CYS A 177 27.90 -16.38 -20.43
CA CYS A 177 27.49 -17.57 -21.18
C CYS A 177 27.12 -17.23 -22.63
N THR A 178 26.25 -16.23 -22.81
CA THR A 178 25.75 -15.85 -24.14
C THR A 178 26.84 -15.21 -25.00
N PHE A 179 27.76 -14.44 -24.41
CA PHE A 179 28.93 -13.89 -25.12
C PHE A 179 29.85 -15.02 -25.61
N PHE A 180 30.15 -16.00 -24.75
CA PHE A 180 30.93 -17.18 -25.11
C PHE A 180 30.27 -17.95 -26.27
N LEU A 181 28.98 -18.28 -26.15
CA LEU A 181 28.28 -19.02 -27.21
C LEU A 181 28.21 -18.24 -28.52
N LYS A 182 27.95 -16.93 -28.50
CA LYS A 182 27.94 -16.10 -29.73
C LYS A 182 29.30 -16.08 -30.43
N LYS A 183 30.39 -16.29 -29.69
CA LYS A 183 31.75 -16.31 -30.23
C LYS A 183 32.15 -17.67 -30.80
N TYR A 184 31.80 -18.77 -30.10
CA TYR A 184 32.31 -20.11 -30.42
C TYR A 184 31.25 -21.09 -30.94
N TYR A 185 29.97 -20.89 -30.63
CA TYR A 185 28.84 -21.76 -30.99
C TYR A 185 27.74 -20.95 -31.69
N THR A 186 28.06 -20.40 -32.86
CA THR A 186 27.25 -19.37 -33.55
C THR A 186 25.86 -19.83 -33.99
N LYS A 187 25.63 -21.15 -34.07
CA LYS A 187 24.34 -21.76 -34.41
C LYS A 187 23.46 -22.08 -33.20
N ALA A 188 23.96 -21.88 -31.97
CA ALA A 188 23.16 -22.07 -30.76
C ALA A 188 21.98 -21.09 -30.74
N LYS A 189 20.79 -21.59 -30.43
CA LYS A 189 19.57 -20.79 -30.27
C LYS A 189 19.49 -20.31 -28.82
N ILE A 190 19.76 -19.04 -28.61
CA ILE A 190 19.79 -18.42 -27.28
C ILE A 190 18.47 -17.72 -27.01
N PHE A 191 17.77 -18.12 -25.95
CA PHE A 191 16.54 -17.51 -25.49
C PHE A 191 16.77 -16.82 -24.16
N ASP A 192 16.69 -15.48 -24.16
CA ASP A 192 16.77 -14.70 -22.92
C ASP A 192 15.46 -14.83 -22.14
N THR A 193 15.50 -15.63 -21.08
CA THR A 193 14.34 -16.01 -20.28
C THR A 193 14.42 -15.52 -18.83
N ILE A 194 15.46 -14.75 -18.48
CA ILE A 194 15.49 -14.03 -17.20
C ILE A 194 14.34 -13.04 -17.18
N CYS A 195 13.54 -13.03 -16.10
CA CYS A 195 12.36 -12.17 -16.08
C CYS A 195 12.76 -10.70 -15.83
N ASN A 196 12.00 -9.77 -16.41
CA ASN A 196 12.29 -8.33 -16.28
C ASN A 196 12.32 -7.87 -14.81
N ALA A 197 11.44 -8.41 -13.97
CA ALA A 197 11.40 -8.11 -12.54
C ALA A 197 12.71 -8.51 -11.83
N THR A 198 13.34 -9.62 -12.23
CA THR A 198 14.64 -10.03 -11.71
C THR A 198 15.73 -9.10 -12.22
N ALA A 199 15.77 -8.80 -13.52
CA ALA A 199 16.80 -7.94 -14.10
C ALA A 199 16.81 -6.53 -13.48
N ILE A 200 15.63 -5.91 -13.34
CA ILE A 200 15.46 -4.60 -12.68
C ILE A 200 15.93 -4.67 -11.23
N ARG A 201 15.47 -5.66 -10.47
CA ARG A 201 15.78 -5.80 -9.04
C ARG A 201 17.27 -6.06 -8.80
N GLN A 202 17.92 -6.87 -9.63
CA GLN A 202 19.38 -7.09 -9.54
C GLN A 202 20.15 -5.79 -9.83
N LYS A 203 19.75 -5.05 -10.87
CA LYS A 203 20.38 -3.76 -11.20
C LYS A 203 20.21 -2.74 -10.08
N GLU A 204 19.00 -2.55 -9.58
CA GLU A 204 18.70 -1.64 -8.47
C GLU A 204 19.46 -2.02 -7.20
N ALA A 205 19.50 -3.30 -6.84
CA ALA A 205 20.22 -3.77 -5.66
C ALA A 205 21.74 -3.51 -5.78
N VAL A 206 22.32 -3.73 -6.95
CA VAL A 206 23.73 -3.40 -7.22
C VAL A 206 23.96 -1.89 -7.13
N ASP A 207 23.12 -1.08 -7.77
CA ASP A 207 23.27 0.38 -7.77
C ASP A 207 23.04 0.99 -6.39
N LEU A 208 22.16 0.41 -5.58
CA LEU A 208 21.96 0.74 -4.17
C LEU A 208 23.18 0.34 -3.33
N SER A 209 23.70 -0.88 -3.50
CA SER A 209 24.84 -1.37 -2.72
C SER A 209 26.11 -0.53 -2.89
N LYS A 210 26.30 0.14 -4.04
CA LYS A 210 27.42 1.07 -4.28
C LYS A 210 27.27 2.42 -3.56
N LYS A 211 26.09 2.73 -3.03
CA LYS A 211 25.75 4.02 -2.40
C LYS A 211 25.52 3.91 -0.90
N CYS A 212 25.70 2.73 -0.31
CA CYS A 212 25.40 2.43 1.09
C CYS A 212 26.59 1.76 1.78
N ASP A 213 26.77 2.01 3.07
CA ASP A 213 27.84 1.38 3.87
C ASP A 213 27.47 -0.06 4.28
N ILE A 214 26.18 -0.35 4.28
CA ILE A 214 25.61 -1.68 4.48
C ILE A 214 24.32 -1.81 3.68
N ILE A 215 24.04 -3.00 3.16
CA ILE A 215 22.77 -3.34 2.53
C ILE A 215 22.11 -4.51 3.25
N VAL A 216 20.84 -4.35 3.57
CA VAL A 216 19.99 -5.35 4.19
C VAL A 216 19.05 -5.91 3.14
N ILE A 217 19.10 -7.23 2.96
CA ILE A 217 18.32 -7.98 1.99
C ILE A 217 17.31 -8.80 2.78
N ILE A 218 16.03 -8.50 2.58
CA ILE A 218 14.94 -9.12 3.32
C ILE A 218 14.33 -10.25 2.48
N GLY A 219 14.35 -11.47 3.01
CA GLY A 219 13.62 -12.59 2.43
C GLY A 219 14.16 -13.95 2.85
N GLY A 220 13.40 -14.99 2.50
CA GLY A 220 13.73 -16.37 2.90
C GLY A 220 15.09 -16.82 2.42
N LYS A 221 15.85 -17.50 3.29
CA LYS A 221 17.18 -18.06 3.05
C LYS A 221 17.17 -19.16 2.00
N HIS A 222 16.01 -19.74 1.68
CA HIS A 222 15.83 -20.73 0.62
C HIS A 222 15.39 -20.14 -0.74
N SER A 223 15.13 -18.82 -0.82
CA SER A 223 14.72 -18.16 -2.06
C SER A 223 15.92 -17.94 -2.99
N SER A 224 15.89 -18.53 -4.19
CA SER A 224 16.92 -18.31 -5.23
C SER A 224 17.13 -16.83 -5.53
N ASN A 225 16.06 -16.07 -5.71
CA ASN A 225 16.16 -14.63 -5.97
C ASN A 225 16.83 -13.88 -4.80
N THR A 226 16.51 -14.24 -3.55
CA THR A 226 17.07 -13.55 -2.38
C THR A 226 18.57 -13.84 -2.24
N LYS A 227 19.00 -15.10 -2.38
CA LYS A 227 20.42 -15.46 -2.41
C LYS A 227 21.16 -14.77 -3.54
N LYS A 228 20.54 -14.68 -4.72
CA LYS A 228 21.13 -14.00 -5.89
C LYS A 228 21.40 -12.52 -5.60
N LEU A 229 20.47 -11.83 -4.94
CA LEU A 229 20.67 -10.44 -4.51
C LEU A 229 21.84 -10.32 -3.52
N GLU A 230 21.97 -11.26 -2.59
CA GLU A 230 23.10 -11.30 -1.66
C GLU A 230 24.43 -11.44 -2.39
N GLU A 231 24.53 -12.41 -3.29
CA GLU A 231 25.74 -12.70 -4.06
C GLU A 231 26.19 -11.52 -4.93
N ILE A 232 25.24 -10.77 -5.54
CA ILE A 232 25.59 -9.64 -6.40
C ILE A 232 25.91 -8.36 -5.63
N CYS A 233 25.41 -8.20 -4.40
CA CYS A 233 25.64 -7.03 -3.56
C CYS A 233 26.91 -7.14 -2.71
N ARG A 234 27.26 -8.36 -2.26
CA ARG A 234 28.41 -8.65 -1.41
C ARG A 234 29.76 -8.06 -1.91
N PRO A 235 30.05 -7.99 -3.22
CA PRO A 235 31.28 -7.38 -3.71
C PRO A 235 31.38 -5.86 -3.53
N TYR A 236 30.27 -5.16 -3.24
CA TYR A 236 30.22 -3.70 -3.21
C TYR A 236 30.11 -3.13 -1.79
N THR A 237 29.43 -3.83 -0.88
CA THR A 237 29.23 -3.34 0.49
C THR A 237 28.90 -4.48 1.46
N ARG A 238 28.99 -4.21 2.76
CA ARG A 238 28.59 -5.16 3.80
C ARG A 238 27.14 -5.57 3.56
N THR A 239 26.86 -6.86 3.50
CA THR A 239 25.54 -7.38 3.14
C THR A 239 24.98 -8.22 4.28
N LEU A 240 23.76 -7.92 4.72
CA LEU A 240 23.02 -8.70 5.71
C LEU A 240 21.80 -9.33 5.06
N LEU A 241 21.67 -10.64 5.16
CA LEU A 241 20.47 -11.38 4.74
C LEU A 241 19.64 -11.71 5.98
N ILE A 242 18.40 -11.23 6.02
CA ILE A 242 17.48 -11.47 7.13
C ILE A 242 16.12 -11.95 6.62
N GLU A 243 15.44 -12.78 7.41
CA GLU A 243 14.07 -13.20 7.07
C GLU A 243 12.99 -12.29 7.65
N ASN A 244 13.26 -11.70 8.83
CA ASN A 244 12.33 -10.86 9.57
C ASN A 244 13.08 -9.85 10.46
N ALA A 245 12.35 -8.94 11.11
CA ALA A 245 12.93 -7.87 11.91
C ALA A 245 13.72 -8.37 13.15
N SER A 246 13.37 -9.54 13.69
CA SER A 246 14.06 -10.09 14.87
C SER A 246 15.48 -10.59 14.58
N GLU A 247 15.84 -10.81 13.31
CA GLU A 247 17.21 -11.18 12.89
C GLU A 247 18.13 -9.97 12.74
N LEU A 248 17.65 -8.75 12.99
CA LEU A 248 18.48 -7.55 12.94
C LEU A 248 19.47 -7.52 14.10
N ASP A 249 20.75 -7.67 13.77
CA ASP A 249 21.84 -7.38 14.70
C ASP A 249 22.21 -5.89 14.64
N PHE A 250 21.75 -5.12 15.64
CA PHE A 250 21.98 -3.68 15.68
C PHE A 250 23.46 -3.30 15.81
N SER A 251 24.30 -4.20 16.34
CA SER A 251 25.73 -3.96 16.44
C SER A 251 26.39 -3.80 15.06
N ALA A 252 25.80 -4.41 14.02
CA ALA A 252 26.30 -4.32 12.66
C ALA A 252 26.17 -2.90 12.05
N PHE A 253 25.27 -2.06 12.58
CA PHE A 253 25.00 -0.70 12.10
C PHE A 253 25.83 0.39 12.80
N ARG A 254 26.69 0.03 13.77
CA ARG A 254 27.56 1.03 14.42
C ARG A 254 28.49 1.70 13.39
N GLY A 255 28.48 3.03 13.37
CA GLY A 255 29.30 3.83 12.45
C GLY A 255 28.83 3.83 11.00
N VAL A 256 27.69 3.22 10.69
CA VAL A 256 27.05 3.30 9.37
C VAL A 256 26.38 4.66 9.21
N SER A 257 26.46 5.27 8.04
CA SER A 257 25.75 6.51 7.71
C SER A 257 24.54 6.24 6.81
N VAL A 258 24.69 5.33 5.84
CA VAL A 258 23.66 4.99 4.85
C VAL A 258 23.40 3.49 4.82
N ILE A 259 22.15 3.10 5.11
CA ILE A 259 21.66 1.72 5.06
C ILE A 259 20.83 1.56 3.79
N GLY A 260 21.19 0.60 2.94
CA GLY A 260 20.36 0.16 1.83
C GLY A 260 19.41 -0.94 2.28
N VAL A 261 18.16 -0.93 1.83
CA VAL A 261 17.17 -1.98 2.06
C VAL A 261 16.66 -2.46 0.71
N THR A 262 16.70 -3.77 0.48
CA THR A 262 16.03 -4.42 -0.64
C THR A 262 15.38 -5.71 -0.16
N ALA A 263 14.56 -6.33 -0.99
CA ALA A 263 13.87 -7.54 -0.63
C ALA A 263 13.68 -8.47 -1.81
N GLY A 264 13.68 -9.78 -1.51
CA GLY A 264 13.41 -10.81 -2.50
C GLY A 264 12.01 -10.71 -3.10
N ALA A 265 11.85 -11.26 -4.31
CA ALA A 265 10.57 -11.28 -5.04
C ALA A 265 9.44 -12.02 -4.31
N SER A 266 9.77 -12.81 -3.27
CA SER A 266 8.83 -13.59 -2.45
C SER A 266 8.62 -12.98 -1.06
N THR A 267 9.11 -11.76 -0.80
CA THR A 267 8.99 -11.11 0.52
C THR A 267 7.79 -10.16 0.56
N PRO A 268 6.82 -10.36 1.48
CA PRO A 268 5.67 -9.47 1.64
C PRO A 268 6.06 -8.05 2.04
N ALA A 269 5.24 -7.08 1.64
CA ALA A 269 5.43 -5.67 2.01
C ALA A 269 5.38 -5.44 3.53
N ASP A 270 4.58 -6.23 4.27
CA ASP A 270 4.45 -6.08 5.72
C ASP A 270 5.76 -6.38 6.46
N ILE A 271 6.49 -7.43 6.05
CA ILE A 271 7.80 -7.76 6.61
C ILE A 271 8.80 -6.64 6.32
N ILE A 272 8.78 -6.08 5.12
CA ILE A 272 9.67 -4.96 4.74
C ILE A 272 9.39 -3.74 5.61
N LYS A 273 8.12 -3.40 5.82
CA LYS A 273 7.69 -2.28 6.67
C LYS A 273 8.06 -2.51 8.14
N GLU A 274 7.92 -3.73 8.63
CA GLU A 274 8.27 -4.10 10.01
C GLU A 274 9.78 -3.92 10.25
N VAL A 275 10.62 -4.42 9.34
CA VAL A 275 12.07 -4.24 9.38
C VAL A 275 12.43 -2.75 9.35
N GLN A 276 11.83 -1.98 8.43
CA GLN A 276 12.09 -0.53 8.33
C GLN A 276 11.66 0.22 9.60
N LYS A 277 10.50 -0.14 10.18
CA LYS A 277 10.01 0.45 11.42
C LYS A 277 10.98 0.16 12.56
N MET A 278 11.41 -1.09 12.72
CA MET A 278 12.33 -1.48 13.79
C MET A 278 13.71 -0.82 13.62
N MET A 279 14.19 -0.65 12.38
CA MET A 279 15.40 0.14 12.11
C MET A 279 15.21 1.59 12.54
N ASN A 280 14.12 2.26 12.14
CA ASN A 280 13.88 3.66 12.50
C ASN A 280 13.77 3.86 14.02
N GLU A 281 13.03 3.00 14.73
CA GLU A 281 12.85 3.11 16.18
C GLU A 281 14.16 2.95 16.96
N ASN A 282 15.01 1.99 16.59
CA ASN A 282 16.30 1.80 17.27
C ASN A 282 17.35 2.84 16.88
N LEU A 283 17.31 3.35 15.64
CA LEU A 283 18.18 4.45 15.21
C LEU A 283 17.87 5.75 15.97
N LEU A 284 16.59 6.00 16.28
CA LEU A 284 16.17 7.12 17.13
C LEU A 284 16.63 6.91 18.60
N ALA A 285 16.67 5.67 19.07
CA ALA A 285 17.11 5.35 20.43
C ALA A 285 18.64 5.51 20.62
N GLU A 286 19.47 5.15 19.63
CA GLU A 286 20.93 5.34 19.70
C GLU A 286 21.39 6.78 19.44
N GLY A 287 20.56 7.63 18.81
CA GLY A 287 20.83 9.05 18.54
C GLY A 287 20.52 10.02 19.69
N SER A 288 20.09 9.52 20.85
CA SER A 288 19.62 10.33 21.99
C SER A 288 20.74 11.06 22.78
N SER A 289 21.76 11.61 22.11
CA SER A 289 22.62 12.64 22.70
C SER A 289 22.12 14.01 22.27
N PHE A 290 21.41 14.69 23.18
CA PHE A 290 21.21 16.13 23.42
C PHE A 290 21.16 17.14 22.23
N GLU A 291 21.96 16.99 21.17
CA GLU A 291 21.96 17.81 19.96
C GLU A 291 20.68 17.62 19.11
N GLU A 292 20.08 16.42 19.08
CA GLU A 292 18.81 16.22 18.36
C GLU A 292 17.57 16.73 19.13
N MET A 293 17.63 16.92 20.46
CA MET A 293 16.52 17.59 21.18
C MET A 293 16.43 19.08 20.83
N LEU A 294 17.54 19.70 20.41
CA LEU A 294 17.54 21.05 19.85
C LEU A 294 16.98 21.07 18.43
N ASP A 295 17.26 20.04 17.62
CA ASP A 295 16.74 19.93 16.25
C ASP A 295 15.30 19.40 16.16
N GLN A 296 14.79 18.74 17.20
CA GLN A 296 13.38 18.33 17.33
C GLN A 296 12.42 19.51 17.62
N SER A 297 12.95 20.74 17.77
CA SER A 297 12.13 21.96 17.62
C SER A 297 11.91 22.34 16.14
N PHE A 298 12.52 21.65 15.19
CA PHE A 298 12.18 21.75 13.77
C PHE A 298 11.25 20.61 13.37
N LYS A 299 9.98 20.72 13.79
CA LYS A 299 8.91 19.92 13.19
C LYS A 299 8.84 20.25 11.70
N SER A 300 9.01 19.22 10.87
CA SER A 300 8.65 19.28 9.45
C SER A 300 7.14 19.23 9.38
N ILE A 301 6.51 20.37 9.10
CA ILE A 301 5.06 20.49 9.04
C ILE A 301 4.57 19.83 7.74
N TYR A 302 3.68 18.85 7.84
CA TYR A 302 3.02 18.26 6.67
C TYR A 302 1.72 19.00 6.33
N ASN A 303 1.40 19.14 5.04
CA ASN A 303 0.10 19.68 4.60
C ASN A 303 -1.04 18.81 5.18
N GLY A 304 -1.91 19.40 5.99
CA GLY A 304 -3.02 18.74 6.68
C GLY A 304 -2.77 18.45 8.18
N GLU A 305 -1.60 18.78 8.71
CA GLU A 305 -1.29 18.60 10.14
C GLU A 305 -1.95 19.69 11.01
N LYS A 306 -2.48 19.30 12.18
CA LYS A 306 -3.00 20.23 13.20
C LYS A 306 -1.83 20.77 14.01
N VAL A 307 -1.66 22.08 14.03
CA VAL A 307 -0.59 22.74 14.78
C VAL A 307 -1.17 23.82 15.68
N ASN A 308 -0.69 23.87 16.91
CA ASN A 308 -1.00 24.94 17.85
C ASN A 308 -0.05 26.11 17.56
N ALA A 309 -0.60 27.26 17.17
CA ALA A 309 0.18 28.43 16.81
C ALA A 309 -0.14 29.61 17.74
N LEU A 310 0.88 30.36 18.13
CA LEU A 310 0.79 31.55 18.97
C LEU A 310 0.57 32.79 18.11
N VAL A 311 -0.43 33.60 18.43
CA VAL A 311 -0.69 34.84 17.68
C VAL A 311 0.38 35.89 17.98
N VAL A 312 1.24 36.19 17.01
CA VAL A 312 2.32 37.19 17.14
C VAL A 312 1.85 38.58 16.75
N SER A 313 1.03 38.70 15.70
CA SER A 313 0.45 40.00 15.33
C SER A 313 -0.90 39.85 14.63
N VAL A 314 -1.80 40.78 14.92
CA VAL A 314 -3.12 40.87 14.29
C VAL A 314 -3.13 42.11 13.41
N GLN A 315 -3.36 41.94 12.10
CA GLN A 315 -3.59 43.02 11.15
C GLN A 315 -5.05 43.00 10.66
N PRO A 316 -5.56 44.09 10.06
CA PRO A 316 -6.98 44.20 9.69
C PRO A 316 -7.51 43.14 8.71
N ASN A 317 -6.62 42.50 7.93
CA ASN A 317 -6.98 41.47 6.94
C ASN A 317 -6.31 40.10 7.17
N GLU A 318 -5.32 40.01 8.05
CA GLU A 318 -4.45 38.84 8.21
C GLU A 318 -3.97 38.71 9.66
N VAL A 319 -3.92 37.47 10.18
CA VAL A 319 -3.32 37.16 11.48
C VAL A 319 -2.02 36.40 11.24
N ILE A 320 -0.94 36.92 11.82
CA ILE A 320 0.38 36.29 11.79
C ILE A 320 0.52 35.46 13.05
N VAL A 321 0.73 34.17 12.86
CA VAL A 321 0.88 33.20 13.95
C VAL A 321 2.25 32.52 13.85
N ASP A 322 2.89 32.33 15.00
CA ASP A 322 4.10 31.54 15.13
C ASP A 322 3.72 30.10 15.43
N VAL A 323 4.15 29.22 14.53
CA VAL A 323 3.82 27.79 14.53
C VAL A 323 4.86 26.99 15.33
N GLY A 324 5.82 27.65 15.97
CA GLY A 324 6.90 27.02 16.73
C GLY A 324 7.94 26.34 15.83
N THR A 325 8.05 26.78 14.56
CA THR A 325 9.03 26.29 13.58
C THR A 325 9.68 27.47 12.86
N LYS A 326 10.63 27.23 11.95
CA LYS A 326 11.29 28.28 11.13
C LYS A 326 10.35 29.04 10.18
N HIS A 327 9.06 28.68 10.14
CA HIS A 327 8.09 29.22 9.20
C HIS A 327 7.05 30.11 9.89
N THR A 328 6.78 31.27 9.29
CA THR A 328 5.76 32.19 9.77
C THR A 328 4.40 31.79 9.18
N GLY A 329 3.41 31.59 10.05
CA GLY A 329 2.05 31.22 9.67
C GLY A 329 1.18 32.45 9.37
N TYR A 330 0.44 32.42 8.26
CA TYR A 330 -0.53 33.45 7.91
C TYR A 330 -1.94 32.86 7.85
N VAL A 331 -2.89 33.50 8.55
CA VAL A 331 -4.31 33.16 8.55
C VAL A 331 -5.11 34.35 8.01
N SER A 332 -5.80 34.17 6.88
CA SER A 332 -6.66 35.21 6.30
C SER A 332 -8.04 35.26 6.98
N LEU A 333 -8.66 36.44 7.01
CA LEU A 333 -10.00 36.68 7.60
C LEU A 333 -11.08 35.70 7.12
N SER A 334 -11.04 35.34 5.83
CA SER A 334 -11.96 34.41 5.16
C SER A 334 -11.91 32.95 5.68
N GLU A 335 -10.83 32.61 6.37
CA GLU A 335 -10.56 31.27 6.94
C GLU A 335 -10.74 31.23 8.48
N LEU A 336 -11.11 32.38 9.08
CA LEU A 336 -11.26 32.60 10.52
C LEU A 336 -12.73 32.64 10.97
N THR A 337 -13.66 33.10 10.12
CA THR A 337 -15.10 33.13 10.43
C THR A 337 -15.96 33.24 9.15
N ASP A 338 -17.22 32.79 9.19
CA ASP A 338 -18.22 32.97 8.12
C ASP A 338 -19.11 34.23 8.35
N ASP A 339 -18.84 35.03 9.39
CA ASP A 339 -19.61 36.25 9.69
C ASP A 339 -19.06 37.49 8.92
N PRO A 340 -19.84 38.14 8.03
CA PRO A 340 -19.37 39.26 7.21
C PRO A 340 -19.08 40.56 7.97
N ASN A 341 -19.31 40.60 9.29
CA ASN A 341 -19.28 41.82 10.09
C ASN A 341 -18.51 41.70 11.42
N ALA A 342 -17.80 40.59 11.63
CA ALA A 342 -16.97 40.40 12.81
C ALA A 342 -15.57 41.01 12.58
N LYS A 343 -15.19 41.98 13.42
CA LYS A 343 -13.84 42.57 13.40
C LYS A 343 -12.87 41.65 14.14
N ILE A 344 -11.69 41.41 13.56
CA ILE A 344 -10.64 40.52 14.11
C ILE A 344 -10.22 40.94 15.53
N GLU A 345 -10.28 42.24 15.82
CA GLU A 345 -9.87 42.84 17.09
C GLU A 345 -10.71 42.37 18.30
N ASP A 346 -11.97 41.93 18.10
CA ASP A 346 -12.84 41.45 19.18
C ASP A 346 -12.75 39.92 19.42
N LEU A 347 -12.13 39.17 18.50
CA LEU A 347 -12.13 37.70 18.52
C LEU A 347 -10.77 37.08 18.86
N VAL A 348 -9.66 37.78 18.62
CA VAL A 348 -8.32 37.22 18.83
C VAL A 348 -7.40 38.28 19.44
N LYS A 349 -6.82 37.99 20.61
CA LYS A 349 -5.81 38.86 21.24
C LYS A 349 -4.40 38.40 20.88
N VAL A 350 -3.48 39.35 20.76
CA VAL A 350 -2.05 39.06 20.59
C VAL A 350 -1.58 38.25 21.79
N GLY A 351 -0.98 37.08 21.54
CA GLY A 351 -0.55 36.12 22.57
C GLY A 351 -1.51 34.96 22.85
N ASP A 352 -2.62 34.83 22.10
CA ASP A 352 -3.53 33.69 22.25
C ASP A 352 -3.05 32.47 21.45
N HIS A 353 -3.37 31.27 21.94
CA HIS A 353 -3.02 29.99 21.30
C HIS A 353 -4.17 29.50 20.43
N LEU A 354 -3.92 29.28 19.14
CA LEU A 354 -4.93 28.80 18.18
C LEU A 354 -4.51 27.45 17.59
N ASP A 355 -5.39 26.47 17.64
CA ASP A 355 -5.23 25.23 16.90
C ASP A 355 -5.65 25.45 15.42
N LEU A 356 -4.72 25.24 14.50
CA LEU A 356 -4.89 25.53 13.08
C LEU A 356 -4.41 24.36 12.22
N VAL A 357 -5.02 24.15 11.04
CA VAL A 357 -4.59 23.12 10.09
C VAL A 357 -3.78 23.74 8.96
N VAL A 358 -2.67 23.09 8.61
CA VAL A 358 -1.76 23.53 7.54
C VAL A 358 -2.36 23.23 6.18
N LEU A 359 -2.68 24.28 5.41
CA LEU A 359 -3.22 24.13 4.06
C LEU A 359 -2.11 23.98 3.02
N ARG A 360 -1.04 24.77 3.17
CA ARG A 360 0.04 24.84 2.19
C ARG A 360 1.32 25.33 2.85
N VAL A 361 2.39 24.56 2.71
CA VAL A 361 3.75 24.95 3.05
C VAL A 361 4.45 25.44 1.79
N ASN A 362 5.07 26.62 1.84
CA ASN A 362 5.88 27.16 0.75
C ASN A 362 7.34 27.30 1.23
N ASP A 363 8.15 26.27 0.97
CA ASP A 363 9.53 26.13 1.47
C ASP A 363 10.50 27.21 0.93
N VAL A 364 10.17 27.88 -0.17
CA VAL A 364 11.05 28.89 -0.79
C VAL A 364 10.98 30.23 -0.05
N GLU A 365 9.84 30.55 0.57
CA GLU A 365 9.61 31.82 1.25
C GLU A 365 9.49 31.70 2.78
N GLY A 366 9.49 30.48 3.32
CA GLY A 366 9.37 30.27 4.77
C GLY A 366 7.96 30.57 5.30
N THR A 367 6.92 30.49 4.46
CA THR A 367 5.54 30.85 4.82
C THR A 367 4.61 29.65 4.81
N VAL A 368 3.69 29.59 5.78
CA VAL A 368 2.69 28.52 5.90
C VAL A 368 1.30 29.13 5.96
N THR A 369 0.39 28.71 5.08
CA THR A 369 -1.01 29.15 5.14
C THR A 369 -1.81 28.20 6.03
N LEU A 370 -2.51 28.77 7.00
CA LEU A 370 -3.23 28.05 8.05
C LEU A 370 -4.73 28.38 8.03
N SER A 371 -5.60 27.41 8.29
CA SER A 371 -7.06 27.60 8.34
C SER A 371 -7.69 26.98 9.59
N LYS A 372 -8.58 27.76 10.23
CA LYS A 372 -9.41 27.34 11.37
C LYS A 372 -10.72 26.68 10.93
N LYS A 373 -11.19 27.02 9.72
CA LYS A 373 -12.45 26.57 9.11
C LYS A 373 -12.58 25.06 8.94
N ARG A 374 -11.49 24.34 8.66
CA ARG A 374 -11.51 22.87 8.55
C ARG A 374 -11.58 22.15 9.90
N LEU A 375 -11.01 22.74 10.95
CA LEU A 375 -11.01 22.18 12.31
C LEU A 375 -12.40 22.29 12.94
N GLU A 376 -13.07 23.44 12.75
CA GLU A 376 -14.46 23.65 13.19
C GLU A 376 -15.46 22.81 12.39
N ALA A 377 -15.22 22.55 11.09
CA ALA A 377 -16.05 21.67 10.29
C ALA A 377 -15.92 20.17 10.68
N GLU A 378 -14.77 19.76 11.22
CA GLU A 378 -14.56 18.41 11.74
C GLU A 378 -15.17 18.25 13.14
N ALA A 379 -14.95 19.20 14.05
CA ALA A 379 -15.57 19.20 15.37
C ALA A 379 -17.11 19.29 15.31
N GLY A 380 -17.63 20.14 14.42
CA GLY A 380 -19.07 20.25 14.16
C GLY A 380 -19.67 18.99 13.52
N TYR A 381 -18.90 18.25 12.71
CA TYR A 381 -19.32 16.97 12.16
C TYR A 381 -19.40 15.88 13.24
N GLU A 382 -18.46 15.88 14.19
CA GLU A 382 -18.45 14.93 15.31
C GLU A 382 -19.63 15.17 16.26
N GLU A 383 -19.92 16.43 16.61
CA GLU A 383 -21.12 16.77 17.42
C GLU A 383 -22.44 16.46 16.71
N ILE A 384 -22.54 16.72 15.40
CA ILE A 384 -23.77 16.43 14.63
C ILE A 384 -23.94 14.91 14.41
N ALA A 385 -22.85 14.14 14.33
CA ALA A 385 -22.89 12.68 14.23
C ALA A 385 -23.25 12.02 15.56
N GLU A 386 -22.78 12.54 16.70
CA GLU A 386 -23.22 12.08 18.03
C GLU A 386 -24.67 12.47 18.34
N ALA A 387 -25.12 13.62 17.81
CA ALA A 387 -26.51 14.05 17.93
C ALA A 387 -27.45 13.39 16.91
N ALA A 388 -26.94 12.63 15.94
CA ALA A 388 -27.74 11.86 15.00
C ALA A 388 -28.37 10.66 15.72
N GLY A 389 -29.60 10.86 16.21
CA GLY A 389 -30.36 9.87 16.99
C GLY A 389 -30.76 10.36 18.39
N THR A 390 -30.25 11.51 18.86
CA THR A 390 -30.73 12.18 20.07
C THR A 390 -31.65 13.36 19.72
N ASP A 391 -32.58 13.68 20.62
CA ASP A 391 -33.62 14.71 20.44
C ASP A 391 -33.09 16.16 20.51
N LYS A 392 -31.86 16.42 20.05
CA LYS A 392 -31.19 17.72 20.14
C LYS A 392 -31.55 18.62 18.94
N VAL A 393 -31.93 19.86 19.25
CA VAL A 393 -32.27 20.91 18.29
C VAL A 393 -31.02 21.71 17.94
N PHE A 394 -30.75 21.90 16.65
CA PHE A 394 -29.64 22.71 16.16
C PHE A 394 -30.14 23.98 15.47
N GLU A 395 -29.44 25.09 15.67
CA GLU A 395 -29.63 26.34 14.94
C GLU A 395 -28.67 26.40 13.75
N GLY A 396 -29.18 26.77 12.57
CA GLY A 396 -28.36 27.02 11.39
C GLY A 396 -28.94 28.12 10.51
N VAL A 397 -28.11 28.70 9.66
CA VAL A 397 -28.52 29.78 8.75
C VAL A 397 -28.82 29.20 7.38
N VAL A 398 -29.95 29.59 6.79
CA VAL A 398 -30.28 29.21 5.42
C VAL A 398 -29.35 29.91 4.43
N VAL A 399 -28.54 29.12 3.72
CA VAL A 399 -27.57 29.63 2.74
C VAL A 399 -28.14 29.60 1.33
N ASP A 400 -28.97 28.61 0.99
CA ASP A 400 -29.49 28.47 -0.37
C ASP A 400 -30.87 27.80 -0.41
N VAL A 401 -31.67 28.10 -1.44
CA VAL A 401 -33.05 27.58 -1.61
C VAL A 401 -33.17 26.93 -2.98
N VAL A 402 -33.53 25.65 -3.01
CA VAL A 402 -33.68 24.86 -4.24
C VAL A 402 -35.14 24.50 -4.46
N LYS A 403 -35.56 24.20 -5.71
CA LYS A 403 -36.96 23.95 -6.12
C LYS A 403 -37.71 22.80 -5.40
N GLY A 404 -37.10 22.14 -4.41
CA GLY A 404 -37.72 21.12 -3.55
C GLY A 404 -37.35 21.19 -2.05
N GLY A 405 -36.60 22.20 -1.60
CA GLY A 405 -36.15 22.29 -0.20
C GLY A 405 -35.15 23.41 0.08
N VAL A 406 -34.80 23.59 1.35
CA VAL A 406 -33.91 24.64 1.84
C VAL A 406 -32.58 24.03 2.30
N LEU A 407 -31.46 24.64 1.91
CA LEU A 407 -30.11 24.28 2.37
C LEU A 407 -29.68 25.23 3.50
N ALA A 408 -29.60 24.68 4.72
CA ALA A 408 -29.10 25.39 5.89
C ALA A 408 -27.67 24.96 6.21
N LEU A 409 -26.83 25.91 6.61
CA LEU A 409 -25.49 25.66 7.13
C LEU A 409 -25.54 25.78 8.65
N ALA A 410 -25.19 24.70 9.34
CA ALA A 410 -25.00 24.71 10.79
C ALA A 410 -23.65 24.07 11.10
N LYS A 411 -22.82 24.76 11.91
CA LYS A 411 -21.51 24.28 12.39
C LYS A 411 -20.65 23.61 11.29
N GLY A 412 -20.57 24.23 10.10
CA GLY A 412 -19.74 23.76 8.98
C GLY A 412 -20.33 22.64 8.11
N VAL A 413 -21.54 22.14 8.39
CA VAL A 413 -22.20 21.07 7.62
C VAL A 413 -23.39 21.61 6.82
N LYS A 414 -23.50 21.22 5.54
CA LYS A 414 -24.64 21.55 4.68
C LYS A 414 -25.80 20.59 4.95
N VAL A 415 -26.89 21.10 5.51
CA VAL A 415 -28.10 20.36 5.85
C VAL A 415 -29.20 20.66 4.85
N PHE A 416 -29.78 19.62 4.24
CA PHE A 416 -30.89 19.76 3.31
C PHE A 416 -32.22 19.49 4.05
N ILE A 417 -33.15 20.44 3.99
CA ILE A 417 -34.47 20.36 4.61
C ILE A 417 -35.52 20.33 3.49
N PRO A 418 -36.27 19.23 3.29
CA PRO A 418 -37.34 19.16 2.31
C PRO A 418 -38.46 20.17 2.61
N ALA A 419 -39.05 20.78 1.59
CA ALA A 419 -40.11 21.79 1.77
C ALA A 419 -41.33 21.27 2.58
N SER A 420 -41.62 19.97 2.50
CA SER A 420 -42.71 19.30 3.25
C SER A 420 -42.48 19.21 4.77
N LEU A 421 -41.27 19.52 5.25
CA LEU A 421 -40.84 19.43 6.65
C LEU A 421 -40.30 20.76 7.21
N ALA A 422 -40.35 21.84 6.42
CA ALA A 422 -39.90 23.17 6.81
C ALA A 422 -40.99 24.01 7.50
N THR A 423 -42.28 23.80 7.19
CA THR A 423 -43.38 24.65 7.67
C THR A 423 -44.71 23.89 7.83
N LEU A 424 -45.57 24.36 8.74
CA LEU A 424 -46.90 23.79 9.05
C LEU A 424 -48.04 24.34 8.17
N SER A 425 -47.78 25.26 7.24
CA SER A 425 -48.76 25.75 6.26
C SER A 425 -48.05 26.15 4.96
N ARG A 426 -48.69 25.90 3.81
CA ARG A 426 -48.18 26.28 2.48
C ARG A 426 -48.01 27.80 2.43
N VAL A 427 -46.77 28.27 2.45
CA VAL A 427 -46.41 29.63 2.07
C VAL A 427 -45.87 29.56 0.66
N GLU A 428 -46.41 30.39 -0.25
CA GLU A 428 -46.14 30.34 -1.69
C GLU A 428 -44.79 30.93 -2.11
N ASP A 429 -43.99 31.51 -1.20
CA ASP A 429 -42.67 32.05 -1.53
C ASP A 429 -41.58 31.67 -0.52
N LEU A 430 -40.81 30.62 -0.86
CA LEU A 430 -39.63 30.10 -0.15
C LEU A 430 -38.40 31.02 -0.20
N SER A 431 -38.47 32.15 -0.90
CA SER A 431 -37.40 33.14 -1.07
C SER A 431 -37.25 34.08 0.15
N THR A 432 -38.25 34.15 1.02
CA THR A 432 -38.24 35.00 2.24
C THR A 432 -37.41 34.42 3.40
N LEU A 433 -36.95 33.17 3.30
CA LEU A 433 -36.17 32.46 4.32
C LEU A 433 -34.66 32.50 4.08
N LEU A 434 -34.19 33.13 3.00
CA LEU A 434 -32.77 33.33 2.76
C LEU A 434 -32.15 34.19 3.89
N LYS A 435 -31.10 33.67 4.53
CA LYS A 435 -30.37 34.29 5.66
C LYS A 435 -31.11 34.37 7.01
N GLN A 436 -32.26 33.69 7.20
CA GLN A 436 -32.86 33.59 8.53
C GLN A 436 -32.29 32.39 9.32
N PRO A 437 -32.12 32.52 10.66
CA PRO A 437 -31.74 31.40 11.51
C PRO A 437 -32.92 30.44 11.64
N ILE A 438 -32.71 29.17 11.31
CA ILE A 438 -33.70 28.10 11.42
C ILE A 438 -33.23 27.04 12.42
N ARG A 439 -34.13 26.67 13.34
CA ARG A 439 -33.94 25.55 14.26
C ARG A 439 -34.42 24.26 13.60
N PHE A 440 -33.56 23.25 13.53
CA PHE A 440 -33.90 21.96 12.93
C PHE A 440 -33.34 20.79 13.73
N LYS A 441 -34.05 19.67 13.69
CA LYS A 441 -33.57 18.39 14.22
C LYS A 441 -32.99 17.56 13.08
N VAL A 442 -31.82 16.98 13.28
CA VAL A 442 -31.16 16.12 12.28
C VAL A 442 -31.76 14.72 12.37
N LEU A 443 -32.30 14.21 11.27
CA LEU A 443 -32.89 12.88 11.18
C LEU A 443 -31.89 11.85 10.66
N GLU A 444 -31.03 12.22 9.72
CA GLU A 444 -30.12 11.27 9.08
C GLU A 444 -28.86 11.99 8.55
N VAL A 445 -27.69 11.37 8.70
CA VAL A 445 -26.41 11.93 8.23
C VAL A 445 -25.76 10.96 7.26
N ASN A 446 -25.46 11.44 6.05
CA ASN A 446 -24.78 10.64 5.03
C ASN A 446 -23.26 10.86 5.09
N ARG A 447 -22.55 9.87 5.64
CA ARG A 447 -21.10 9.93 5.92
C ARG A 447 -20.22 10.06 4.68
N ALA A 448 -20.66 9.58 3.51
CA ALA A 448 -19.84 9.57 2.29
C ALA A 448 -19.79 10.91 1.54
N LYS A 449 -20.77 11.80 1.76
CA LYS A 449 -20.88 13.09 1.03
C LYS A 449 -20.94 14.33 1.93
N ARG A 450 -20.73 14.19 3.25
CA ARG A 450 -20.83 15.29 4.24
C ARG A 450 -22.14 16.09 4.12
N ARG A 451 -23.28 15.41 4.10
CA ARG A 451 -24.63 16.03 4.04
C ARG A 451 -25.54 15.42 5.10
N ALA A 452 -26.35 16.25 5.74
CA ALA A 452 -27.36 15.81 6.71
C ALA A 452 -28.78 16.18 6.23
N LEU A 453 -29.76 15.36 6.61
CA LEU A 453 -31.18 15.56 6.39
C LEU A 453 -31.82 16.03 7.70
N GLY A 454 -32.43 17.22 7.67
CA GLY A 454 -33.06 17.83 8.84
C GLY A 454 -34.57 17.99 8.67
N SER A 455 -35.30 18.01 9.79
CA SER A 455 -36.73 18.37 9.85
C SER A 455 -36.96 19.50 10.85
N ALA A 456 -37.56 20.60 10.40
CA ALA A 456 -37.96 21.72 11.25
C ALA A 456 -39.36 21.50 11.86
N LYS A 457 -40.15 20.58 11.30
CA LYS A 457 -41.51 20.26 11.75
C LYS A 457 -41.57 19.64 13.15
N ALA A 458 -40.54 18.87 13.54
CA ALA A 458 -40.49 18.25 14.87
C ALA A 458 -40.34 19.28 16.01
N VAL A 459 -39.60 20.37 15.75
CA VAL A 459 -39.33 21.43 16.74
C VAL A 459 -40.55 22.33 16.92
N LEU A 460 -41.27 22.66 15.84
CA LEU A 460 -42.51 23.44 15.90
C LEU A 460 -43.66 22.70 16.60
N ILE A 461 -43.71 21.36 16.52
CA ILE A 461 -44.70 20.54 17.24
C ILE A 461 -44.36 20.48 18.73
N ALA A 462 -43.07 20.44 19.09
CA ALA A 462 -42.62 20.47 20.48
C ALA A 462 -42.90 21.84 21.15
N GLU A 463 -42.61 22.96 20.47
CA GLU A 463 -42.95 24.29 20.99
C GLU A 463 -44.46 24.51 21.12
N LYS A 464 -45.28 23.91 20.24
CA LYS A 464 -46.74 23.99 20.37
C LYS A 464 -47.25 23.16 21.55
N LYS A 465 -46.64 22.01 21.84
CA LYS A 465 -46.96 21.21 23.05
C LYS A 465 -46.56 21.92 24.33
N GLU A 466 -45.41 22.60 24.36
CA GLU A 466 -45.01 23.42 25.52
C GLU A 466 -45.91 24.65 25.67
N LYS A 467 -46.31 25.29 24.58
CA LYS A 467 -47.27 26.40 24.61
C LYS A 467 -48.68 25.95 24.99
N GLU A 468 -49.14 24.77 24.55
CA GLU A 468 -50.43 24.21 24.97
C GLU A 468 -50.39 23.75 26.43
N ALA A 469 -49.27 23.20 26.91
CA ALA A 469 -49.08 22.86 28.33
C ALA A 469 -49.06 24.12 29.22
N ALA A 470 -48.29 25.15 28.85
CA ALA A 470 -48.26 26.43 29.55
C ALA A 470 -49.59 27.21 29.44
N PHE A 471 -50.37 26.98 28.38
CA PHE A 471 -51.73 27.51 28.24
C PHE A 471 -52.69 26.81 29.19
N TRP A 472 -52.69 25.47 29.26
CA TRP A 472 -53.52 24.69 30.19
C TRP A 472 -53.17 24.89 31.67
N GLU A 473 -51.93 25.24 31.99
CA GLU A 473 -51.50 25.58 33.35
C GLU A 473 -51.95 26.99 33.78
N ASN A 474 -52.32 27.85 32.82
CA ASN A 474 -52.80 29.22 33.07
C ASN A 474 -54.31 29.42 32.84
N VAL A 475 -55.09 28.35 32.62
CA VAL A 475 -56.56 28.48 32.51
C VAL A 475 -57.24 28.33 33.87
N GLU A 476 -57.55 29.45 34.51
CA GLU A 476 -58.65 29.53 35.49
C GLU A 476 -60.00 29.67 34.76
N VAL A 477 -61.00 28.95 35.26
CA VAL A 477 -62.36 28.87 34.71
C VAL A 477 -63.03 30.25 34.74
N GLY A 478 -63.41 30.81 33.57
CA GLY A 478 -64.39 31.92 33.53
C GLY A 478 -64.18 33.09 32.58
N LYS A 479 -63.45 32.97 31.47
CA LYS A 479 -63.55 33.95 30.36
C LYS A 479 -63.63 33.25 29.01
N ILE A 480 -64.85 33.20 28.47
CA ILE A 480 -65.12 33.04 27.04
C ILE A 480 -65.18 34.44 26.44
#